data_AF-A0A2V6SK15-F1
#
_entry.id   AF-A0A2V6SK15-F1
#
_cell.length_a   1.000
_cell.length_b   1.000
_cell.length_c   1.000
_cell.angle_alpha   90.00
_cell.angle_beta   90.00
_cell.angle_gamma   90.00
#
_symmetry.space_group_name_H-M   'P 1'
#
loop_
_entity.id
_entity.type
_entity.pdbx_description
1 polymer ?
#
loop_
_entity_poly.entity_id
_entity_poly.type
_entity_poly.pdbx_seq_one_letter_code
_entity_poly.pdbx_strand_id
1 'polypeptide(L)'
;MSRLATPALVLGLIGIALGGVLRVYRPSWGAAWPAALIVGGLLVLAGLYLSFGSGGAGARRAWGGRTTKYGLNALVMVVLILGVIVMVEAVSYRHNWRADLTENRRNSLSPQTIQVVRTLPTPVKATAFFRPDQPGKRTAEDLLK
;
A
#
# COMPACT_ATOMS: atom_id res chain seq x y z
N MET A 1 19.37 30.30 6.25
CA MET A 1 18.29 29.46 6.80
C MET A 1 17.58 28.59 5.76
N SER A 2 17.90 28.69 4.45
CA SER A 2 17.29 27.90 3.36
C SER A 2 17.74 26.43 3.26
N ARG A 3 18.82 26.02 3.95
CA ARG A 3 19.36 24.64 3.88
C ARG A 3 18.50 23.59 4.59
N LEU A 4 17.57 24.02 5.46
CA LEU A 4 16.70 23.13 6.22
C LEU A 4 15.35 22.85 5.53
N ALA A 5 14.97 23.64 4.51
CA ALA A 5 13.69 23.49 3.83
C ALA A 5 13.64 22.23 2.93
N THR A 6 14.73 21.95 2.21
CA THR A 6 14.85 20.79 1.32
C THR A 6 14.80 19.45 2.08
N PRO A 7 15.58 19.23 3.16
CA PRO A 7 15.47 17.99 3.93
C PRO A 7 14.10 17.85 4.63
N ALA A 8 13.47 18.95 5.08
CA ALA A 8 12.13 18.90 5.66
C ALA A 8 11.06 18.43 4.66
N LEU A 9 11.10 18.90 3.41
CA LEU A 9 10.20 18.46 2.34
C LEU A 9 10.38 16.97 2.01
N VAL A 10 11.63 16.52 1.87
CA VAL A 10 11.94 15.11 1.56
C VAL A 10 11.50 14.19 2.68
N LEU A 11 11.80 14.54 3.94
CA LEU A 11 11.37 13.77 5.11
C LEU A 11 9.84 13.75 5.25
N GLY A 12 9.16 14.85 4.91
CA GLY A 12 7.71 14.91 4.91
C GLY A 12 7.06 13.98 3.87
N LEU A 13 7.58 13.98 2.64
CA LEU A 13 7.11 13.07 1.57
C LEU A 13 7.34 11.61 1.92
N ILE A 14 8.49 11.29 2.52
CA ILE A 14 8.80 9.95 3.02
C ILE A 14 7.80 9.54 4.12
N GLY A 15 7.46 10.45 5.03
CA GLY A 15 6.44 10.22 6.08
C GLY A 15 5.05 9.94 5.51
N ILE A 16 4.63 10.67 4.48
CA ILE A 16 3.33 10.44 3.82
C ILE A 16 3.31 9.08 3.10
N ALA A 17 4.38 8.75 2.37
CA ALA A 17 4.52 7.46 1.71
C ALA A 17 4.48 6.30 2.72
N LEU A 18 5.21 6.42 3.84
CA LEU A 18 5.20 5.45 4.94
C LEU A 18 3.82 5.30 5.57
N GLY A 19 3.10 6.39 5.82
CA GLY A 19 1.74 6.35 6.35
C GLY A 19 0.76 5.63 5.43
N GLY A 20 0.87 5.86 4.12
CA GLY A 20 0.09 5.15 3.09
C GLY A 20 0.37 3.65 3.08
N VAL A 21 1.64 3.25 3.11
CA VAL A 21 2.05 1.83 3.15
C VAL A 21 1.56 1.14 4.43
N LEU A 22 1.72 1.78 5.59
CA LEU A 22 1.27 1.24 6.88
C LEU A 22 -0.25 1.01 6.93
N ARG A 23 -1.05 1.88 6.30
CA ARG A 23 -2.52 1.75 6.23
C ARG A 23 -2.96 0.47 5.51
N VAL A 24 -2.22 0.06 4.49
CA VAL A 24 -2.54 -1.10 3.63
C VAL A 24 -2.08 -2.40 4.30
N TYR A 25 -0.85 -2.42 4.81
CA TYR A 25 -0.22 -3.65 5.30
C TYR A 25 -0.54 -3.99 6.76
N ARG A 26 -0.77 -2.98 7.62
CA ARG A 26 -1.00 -3.19 9.05
C ARG A 26 -2.15 -2.32 9.57
N PRO A 27 -3.39 -2.50 9.05
CA PRO A 27 -4.55 -1.72 9.48
C PRO A 27 -4.89 -1.88 10.98
N SER A 28 -4.39 -2.95 11.63
CA SER A 28 -4.54 -3.16 13.09
C SER A 28 -3.71 -2.19 13.93
N TRP A 29 -2.73 -1.50 13.35
CA TRP A 29 -1.89 -0.51 14.05
C TRP A 29 -2.56 0.87 13.95
N GLY A 30 -3.74 0.96 14.57
CA GLY A 30 -4.75 2.02 14.32
C GLY A 30 -4.25 3.46 14.41
N ALA A 31 -3.28 3.76 15.28
CA ALA A 31 -2.74 5.12 15.46
C ALA A 31 -1.42 5.38 14.71
N ALA A 32 -0.75 4.36 14.16
CA ALA A 32 0.56 4.53 13.53
C ALA A 32 0.47 5.13 12.13
N TRP A 33 -0.46 4.63 11.31
CA TRP A 33 -0.65 5.13 9.95
C TRP A 33 -1.19 6.58 9.89
N PRO A 34 -2.15 7.03 10.73
CA PRO A 34 -2.58 8.42 10.73
C PRO A 34 -1.49 9.35 11.25
N ALA A 35 -0.74 8.95 12.28
CA ALA A 35 0.35 9.75 12.82
C ALA A 35 1.46 9.98 11.79
N ALA A 36 1.85 8.95 11.02
CA ALA A 36 2.82 9.10 9.95
C ALA A 36 2.35 10.05 8.83
N LEU A 37 1.06 10.01 8.46
CA LEU A 37 0.47 10.93 7.48
C LEU A 37 0.44 12.37 8.01
N ILE A 38 0.07 12.57 9.28
CA ILE A 38 -0.01 13.90 9.91
C ILE A 38 1.38 14.52 10.05
N VAL A 39 2.36 13.75 10.56
CA VAL A 39 3.75 14.19 10.71
C VAL A 39 4.38 14.46 9.34
N GLY A 40 4.16 13.58 8.38
CA GLY A 40 4.62 13.76 6.99
C GLY A 40 4.02 15.02 6.36
N GLY A 41 2.71 15.22 6.49
CA GLY A 41 2.01 16.41 6.01
C GLY A 41 2.51 17.70 6.64
N LEU A 42 2.71 17.71 7.96
CA LEU A 42 3.25 18.87 8.70
C LEU A 42 4.68 19.21 8.26
N LEU A 43 5.52 18.21 8.00
CA LEU A 43 6.89 18.43 7.51
C LEU A 43 6.91 18.96 6.07
N VAL A 44 5.99 18.49 5.21
CA VAL A 44 5.81 19.06 3.85
C VAL A 44 5.36 20.51 3.95
N LEU A 45 4.36 20.82 4.78
CA LEU A 45 3.86 22.18 4.97
C LEU A 45 4.93 23.10 5.58
N ALA A 46 5.70 22.63 6.55
CA ALA A 46 6.82 23.37 7.14
C ALA A 46 7.93 23.62 6.10
N GLY A 47 8.29 22.61 5.31
CA GLY A 47 9.27 22.74 4.24
C GLY A 47 8.81 23.70 3.13
N LEU A 48 7.52 23.71 2.82
CA LEU A 48 6.91 24.64 1.87
C LEU A 48 6.89 26.06 2.44
N TYR A 49 6.42 26.24 3.68
CA TYR A 49 6.39 27.52 4.37
C TYR A 49 7.79 28.15 4.49
N LEU A 50 8.82 27.36 4.81
CA LEU A 50 10.21 27.82 4.86
C LEU A 50 10.77 28.15 3.46
N SER A 51 10.25 27.52 2.40
CA SER A 51 10.64 27.82 1.01
C SER A 51 10.00 29.10 0.47
N PHE A 52 8.77 29.42 0.91
CA PHE A 52 8.03 30.62 0.51
C PHE A 52 8.29 31.83 1.42
N GLY A 53 8.53 31.62 2.72
CA GLY A 53 8.75 32.68 3.71
C GLY A 53 10.12 33.37 3.61
N SER A 54 11.12 32.73 2.99
CA SER A 54 12.39 33.38 2.67
C SER A 54 12.28 34.19 1.37
N GLY A 55 11.66 35.36 1.46
CA GLY A 55 11.57 36.31 0.36
C GLY A 55 12.96 36.77 -0.12
N GLY A 56 13.15 36.80 -1.45
CA GLY A 56 14.25 37.52 -2.09
C GLY A 56 15.29 36.64 -2.80
N ALA A 57 15.24 36.60 -4.13
CA ALA A 57 16.28 36.12 -5.06
C ALA A 57 16.64 34.62 -5.11
N GLY A 58 16.59 33.85 -4.01
CA GLY A 58 16.95 32.42 -3.99
C GLY A 58 15.87 31.50 -4.55
N ALA A 59 14.61 31.67 -4.12
CA ALA A 59 13.47 30.85 -4.54
C ALA A 59 13.17 30.96 -6.06
N ARG A 60 13.35 32.16 -6.64
CA ARG A 60 13.17 32.39 -8.10
C ARG A 60 14.24 31.69 -8.96
N ARG A 61 15.50 31.63 -8.51
CA ARG A 61 16.56 30.84 -9.18
C ARG A 61 16.40 29.34 -8.93
N ALA A 62 15.97 28.96 -7.72
CA ALA A 62 15.66 27.57 -7.40
C ALA A 62 14.53 27.05 -8.30
N TRP A 63 13.42 27.76 -8.49
CA TRP A 63 12.34 27.28 -9.37
C TRP A 63 12.59 27.46 -10.88
N GLY A 64 13.49 28.37 -11.29
CA GLY A 64 13.85 28.56 -12.71
C GLY A 64 14.94 27.62 -13.23
N GLY A 65 15.74 27.01 -12.34
CA GLY A 65 16.87 26.16 -12.71
C GLY A 65 16.46 24.78 -13.25
N ARG A 66 17.20 24.27 -14.25
CA ARG A 66 17.00 22.93 -14.84
C ARG A 66 16.90 21.84 -13.77
N THR A 67 17.71 21.94 -12.71
CA THR A 67 17.77 21.00 -11.59
C THR A 67 16.44 20.83 -10.85
N THR A 68 15.64 21.88 -10.70
CA THR A 68 14.35 21.81 -9.99
C THR A 68 13.26 21.24 -10.87
N LYS A 69 13.31 21.48 -12.18
CA LYS A 69 12.43 20.81 -13.15
C LYS A 69 12.67 19.30 -13.14
N TYR A 70 13.94 18.87 -13.12
CA TYR A 70 14.28 17.45 -13.00
C TYR A 70 13.90 16.87 -11.63
N GLY A 71 14.12 17.60 -10.53
CA GLY A 71 13.74 17.16 -9.18
C GLY A 71 12.24 17.02 -8.98
N LEU A 72 11.44 17.97 -9.48
CA LEU A 72 9.99 17.92 -9.44
C LEU A 72 9.44 16.78 -10.31
N ASN A 73 10.00 16.59 -11.52
CA ASN A 73 9.61 15.47 -12.38
C ASN A 73 9.93 14.11 -11.73
N ALA A 74 11.11 13.97 -11.12
CA ALA A 74 11.47 12.76 -10.39
C ALA A 74 10.51 12.49 -9.22
N LEU A 75 10.13 13.54 -8.47
CA LEU A 75 9.16 13.43 -7.37
C LEU A 75 7.78 12.99 -7.89
N VAL A 76 7.29 13.59 -8.98
CA VAL A 76 6.04 13.18 -9.63
C VAL A 76 6.11 11.72 -10.07
N MET A 77 7.21 11.29 -10.71
CA MET A 77 7.44 9.90 -11.08
C MET A 77 7.41 8.96 -9.87
N VAL A 78 8.08 9.31 -8.77
CA VAL A 78 8.10 8.50 -7.54
C VAL A 78 6.69 8.37 -6.96
N VAL A 79 5.94 9.47 -6.87
CA VAL A 79 4.54 9.46 -6.38
C VAL A 79 3.65 8.61 -7.29
N LEU A 80 3.80 8.71 -8.61
CA LEU A 80 3.05 7.89 -9.57
C LEU A 80 3.36 6.40 -9.41
N ILE A 81 4.64 6.03 -9.31
CA ILE A 81 5.06 4.63 -9.11
C ILE A 81 4.49 4.09 -7.80
N LEU A 82 4.60 4.84 -6.70
CA LEU A 82 4.04 4.44 -5.41
C LEU A 82 2.51 4.29 -5.48
N GLY A 83 1.83 5.21 -6.17
CA GLY A 83 0.39 5.14 -6.41
C GLY A 83 -0.01 3.87 -7.17
N VAL A 84 0.74 3.51 -8.23
CA VAL A 84 0.52 2.27 -8.99
C VAL A 84 0.73 1.04 -8.09
N ILE A 85 1.82 1.00 -7.32
CA ILE A 85 2.10 -0.12 -6.41
C ILE A 85 0.96 -0.30 -5.41
N VAL A 86 0.51 0.78 -4.75
CA VAL A 86 -0.61 0.73 -3.79
C VAL A 86 -1.91 0.28 -4.46
N MET A 87 -2.19 0.73 -5.69
CA MET A 87 -3.37 0.31 -6.43
C MET A 87 -3.34 -1.18 -6.78
N VAL A 88 -2.20 -1.66 -7.29
CA VAL A 88 -1.98 -3.07 -7.63
C VAL A 88 -2.13 -3.94 -6.37
N GLU A 89 -1.47 -3.55 -5.28
CA GLU A 89 -1.56 -4.23 -3.98
C GLU A 89 -3.00 -4.30 -3.48
N ALA A 90 -3.75 -3.20 -3.54
CA ALA A 90 -5.13 -3.14 -3.07
C ALA A 90 -6.06 -4.07 -3.88
N VAL A 91 -5.83 -4.18 -5.19
CA VAL A 91 -6.57 -5.10 -6.05
C VAL A 91 -6.17 -6.55 -5.77
N SER A 92 -4.87 -6.85 -5.69
CA SER A 92 -4.33 -8.18 -5.40
C SER A 92 -4.78 -8.71 -4.04
N TYR A 93 -4.82 -7.86 -3.01
CA TYR A 93 -5.28 -8.25 -1.68
C TYR A 93 -6.73 -8.75 -1.65
N ARG A 94 -7.60 -8.18 -2.49
CA ARG A 94 -9.00 -8.62 -2.64
C ARG A 94 -9.18 -9.77 -3.62
N HIS A 95 -8.33 -9.86 -4.64
CA HIS A 95 -8.41 -10.86 -5.70
C HIS A 95 -7.15 -11.73 -5.69
N ASN A 96 -7.03 -12.58 -4.68
CA ASN A 96 -5.92 -13.52 -4.56
C ASN A 96 -6.07 -14.65 -5.58
N TRP A 97 -5.42 -14.52 -6.73
CA TRP A 97 -5.36 -15.62 -7.69
C TRP A 97 -4.35 -16.67 -7.23
N ARG A 98 -4.83 -17.88 -6.94
CA ARG A 98 -3.99 -19.04 -6.59
C ARG A 98 -3.86 -19.96 -7.81
N ALA A 99 -2.66 -20.02 -8.38
CA ALA A 99 -2.29 -20.97 -9.42
C ALA A 99 -1.41 -22.08 -8.83
N ASP A 100 -1.73 -23.33 -9.13
CA ASP A 100 -0.92 -24.49 -8.75
C ASP A 100 0.13 -24.77 -9.83
N LEU A 101 1.38 -24.49 -9.50
CA LEU A 101 2.53 -24.69 -10.39
C LEU A 101 3.22 -26.04 -10.18
N THR A 102 2.65 -26.93 -9.36
CA THR A 102 3.24 -28.26 -9.14
C THR A 102 3.05 -29.13 -10.38
N GLU A 103 4.06 -29.94 -10.72
CA GLU A 103 4.06 -30.84 -11.90
C GLU A 103 2.80 -31.70 -11.97
N ASN A 104 2.37 -32.22 -10.82
CA ASN A 104 1.22 -33.11 -10.71
C ASN A 104 -0.05 -32.40 -10.17
N ARG A 105 -0.08 -31.06 -10.13
CA ARG A 105 -1.19 -30.26 -9.58
C ARG A 105 -1.71 -30.76 -8.21
N ARG A 106 -0.78 -31.05 -7.30
CA ARG A 106 -1.08 -31.66 -5.99
C ARG A 106 -1.89 -30.76 -5.05
N ASN A 107 -1.94 -29.45 -5.31
CA ASN A 107 -2.72 -28.47 -4.54
C ASN A 107 -4.03 -28.08 -5.26
N SER A 108 -4.38 -28.78 -6.34
CA SER A 108 -5.61 -28.58 -7.10
C SER A 108 -6.58 -29.72 -6.86
N LEU A 109 -7.88 -29.45 -7.05
CA LEU A 109 -8.89 -30.50 -7.04
C LEU A 109 -8.67 -31.46 -8.22
N SER A 110 -8.81 -32.76 -7.97
CA SER A 110 -8.76 -33.76 -9.04
C SER A 110 -9.94 -33.59 -10.00
N PRO A 111 -9.81 -34.00 -11.27
CA PRO A 111 -10.93 -33.97 -12.22
C PRO A 111 -12.18 -34.67 -11.71
N GLN A 112 -12.00 -35.78 -10.99
CA GLN A 112 -13.08 -36.56 -10.39
C GLN A 112 -13.80 -35.76 -9.29
N THR A 113 -13.07 -35.08 -8.40
CA THR A 113 -13.67 -34.24 -7.36
C THR A 113 -14.46 -33.09 -7.97
N ILE A 114 -13.92 -32.43 -9.01
CA ILE A 114 -14.63 -31.36 -9.72
C ILE A 114 -15.94 -31.89 -10.32
N GLN A 115 -15.92 -33.07 -10.94
CA GLN A 115 -17.10 -33.67 -11.53
C GLN A 115 -18.18 -33.95 -10.49
N VAL A 116 -17.82 -34.57 -9.37
CA VAL A 116 -18.75 -34.85 -8.26
C VAL A 116 -19.33 -33.55 -7.70
N VAL A 117 -18.50 -32.54 -7.47
CA VAL A 117 -18.94 -31.23 -6.93
C VAL A 117 -19.89 -30.52 -7.89
N ARG A 118 -19.68 -30.64 -9.20
CA ARG A 118 -20.54 -30.03 -10.22
C ARG A 118 -21.89 -30.74 -10.40
N THR A 119 -21.95 -32.05 -10.09
CA THR A 119 -23.17 -32.86 -10.26
C THR A 119 -24.10 -32.88 -9.04
N LEU A 120 -23.79 -32.11 -7.99
CA LEU A 120 -24.69 -32.06 -6.82
C LEU A 120 -26.04 -31.43 -7.20
N PRO A 121 -27.16 -32.10 -6.89
CA PRO A 121 -28.49 -31.66 -7.32
C PRO A 121 -29.01 -30.46 -6.50
N THR A 122 -28.34 -30.14 -5.38
CA THR A 122 -28.76 -29.09 -4.44
C THR A 122 -27.55 -28.32 -3.92
N PRO A 123 -27.73 -27.04 -3.52
CA PRO A 123 -26.67 -26.25 -2.93
C PRO A 123 -26.22 -26.84 -1.59
N VAL A 124 -24.90 -26.93 -1.40
CA VAL A 124 -24.29 -27.48 -0.18
C VAL A 124 -23.88 -26.33 0.75
N LYS A 125 -24.29 -26.40 2.02
CA LYS A 125 -23.86 -25.47 3.06
C LYS A 125 -22.84 -26.15 3.98
N ALA A 126 -21.59 -25.68 3.95
CA ALA A 126 -20.56 -26.10 4.90
C ALA A 126 -20.55 -25.15 6.10
N THR A 127 -20.72 -25.69 7.32
CA THR A 127 -20.62 -24.91 8.57
C THR A 127 -19.45 -25.46 9.38
N ALA A 128 -18.52 -24.58 9.77
CA ALA A 128 -17.33 -24.95 10.52
C ALA A 128 -17.31 -24.23 11.88
N PHE A 129 -16.97 -24.97 12.93
CA PHE A 129 -16.85 -24.46 14.29
C PHE A 129 -15.38 -24.41 14.70
N PHE A 130 -14.94 -23.23 15.14
CA PHE A 130 -13.56 -23.00 15.57
C PHE A 130 -13.53 -22.37 16.96
N ARG A 131 -12.59 -22.78 17.80
CA ARG A 131 -12.26 -22.02 19.00
C ARG A 131 -11.58 -20.70 18.62
N PRO A 132 -11.69 -19.63 19.45
CA PRO A 132 -11.07 -18.34 19.15
C PRO A 132 -9.56 -18.42 18.86
N ASP A 133 -8.87 -19.34 19.51
CA ASP A 133 -7.43 -19.56 19.48
C ASP A 133 -6.98 -20.72 18.57
N GLN A 134 -7.90 -21.36 17.84
CA GLN A 134 -7.60 -22.58 17.08
C GLN A 134 -6.67 -22.31 15.88
N PRO A 135 -5.52 -22.99 15.78
CA PRO A 135 -4.68 -22.97 14.59
C PRO A 135 -5.48 -23.39 13.35
N GLY A 136 -5.33 -22.65 12.25
CA GLY A 136 -6.04 -22.93 10.99
C GLY A 136 -7.41 -22.26 10.83
N LYS A 137 -7.98 -21.62 11.87
CA LYS A 137 -9.23 -20.85 11.79
C LYS A 137 -9.19 -19.82 10.66
N ARG A 138 -8.11 -19.03 10.56
CA ARG A 138 -7.94 -18.03 9.51
C ARG A 138 -7.90 -18.62 8.10
N THR A 139 -7.26 -19.78 7.94
CA THR A 139 -7.20 -20.47 6.64
C THR A 139 -8.57 -20.99 6.24
N ALA A 140 -9.32 -21.58 7.17
CA ALA A 140 -10.68 -22.02 6.90
C ALA A 140 -11.62 -20.84 6.60
N GLU A 141 -11.50 -19.71 7.32
CA GLU A 141 -12.23 -18.48 7.02
C GLU A 141 -11.90 -17.92 5.62
N ASP A 142 -10.67 -18.07 5.14
CA ASP A 142 -10.26 -17.67 3.79
C ASP A 142 -10.87 -18.58 2.71
N LEU A 143 -11.03 -19.88 3.00
CA LEU A 143 -11.56 -20.88 2.06
C LEU A 143 -13.09 -20.95 2.02
N LEU A 144 -13.76 -20.54 3.09
CA LEU A 144 -15.23 -20.57 3.24
C LEU A 144 -15.91 -19.23 2.93
N LYS A 145 -15.14 -18.20 2.54
CA LYS A 145 -15.63 -16.85 2.22
C LYS A 145 -16.21 -16.72 0.83
#